data_AF-A0A087TDQ8-F1
#
_entry.id   AF-A0A087TDQ8-F1
#
_cell.length_a   1.000
_cell.length_b   1.000
_cell.length_c   1.000
_cell.angle_alpha   90.00
_cell.angle_beta   90.00
_cell.angle_gamma   90.00
#
_symmetry.space_group_name_H-M   'P 1'
#
loop_
_entity.id
_entity.type
_entity.pdbx_description
1 polymer ?
#
loop_
_entity_poly.entity_id
_entity_poly.type
_entity_poly.pdbx_seq_one_letter_code
_entity_poly.pdbx_strand_id
1 'polypeptide(L)'
;MLGMIRHGADHIFASKESEITDEDIEAILEKGEKRTLENQKKLESMGESTLRNFTLDAPVESVYRFEGEDYRERQKTAGIGHWIEPPKRERKANYAVDAYFREALRVSEPKAPKAPRPPKQPTIQDFQFFPPRLFELLDKEIFFFRKTIGYKVPKNPDLGPDAARFQKEEQEKIDESEPLTEEEVAEKERLLTEGFTNWSRRDFNQFIKANEKYGRDDTESIAKEVEGKTPEEVIEYSQVFWERCHELQDIERIMAQIERGEARIQRRASIKKALDAKMARYRAPFHQLRIAYGTNKGKNYTEEEDRFLVCMLHKLGFDKENAYDELRSEIRKAPQFRFDWFIKSRTAAELQRRCNTLITLIERENQELEEKEKAERKKRGPKPGIPKGPQKRKSDGIPDGRGRKKKK
;
A
#
# COMPACT_ATOMS: atom_id res chain seq x y z
N MET A 1 -12.56 5.16 20.09
CA MET A 1 -12.32 6.62 20.18
C MET A 1 -13.22 7.48 19.26
N LEU A 2 -14.27 6.92 18.62
CA LEU A 2 -15.33 7.68 17.93
C LEU A 2 -16.67 7.70 18.70
N GLY A 3 -16.90 6.76 19.61
CA GLY A 3 -18.14 6.70 20.41
C GLY A 3 -18.23 7.77 21.51
N MET A 4 -17.10 8.24 22.04
CA MET A 4 -17.07 9.34 23.03
C MET A 4 -17.31 10.72 22.42
N ILE A 5 -17.21 10.87 21.09
CA ILE A 5 -17.39 12.17 20.40
C ILE A 5 -18.87 12.38 20.02
N ARG A 6 -19.71 11.34 20.06
CA ARG A 6 -21.12 11.40 19.66
C ARG A 6 -22.08 11.65 20.82
N HIS A 7 -21.77 11.20 22.03
CA HIS A 7 -22.61 11.42 23.21
C HIS A 7 -22.34 12.82 23.80
N GLY A 8 -22.89 13.85 23.17
CA GLY A 8 -22.88 15.23 23.68
C GLY A 8 -22.98 16.31 22.61
N ALA A 9 -22.62 16.00 21.36
CA ALA A 9 -22.67 16.97 20.26
C ALA A 9 -24.11 17.28 19.82
N ASP A 10 -24.99 16.27 19.73
CA ASP A 10 -26.37 16.45 19.25
C ASP A 10 -27.20 17.39 20.15
N HIS A 11 -26.89 17.46 21.45
CA HIS A 11 -27.62 18.30 22.39
C HIS A 11 -27.17 19.76 22.37
N ILE A 12 -25.92 20.02 21.96
CA ILE A 12 -25.34 21.38 21.86
C ILE A 12 -25.72 22.05 20.53
N PHE A 13 -25.89 21.27 19.45
CA PHE A 13 -26.34 21.80 18.16
C PHE A 13 -27.85 22.08 18.08
N ALA A 14 -28.65 21.51 19.00
CA ALA A 14 -30.09 21.73 19.06
C ALA A 14 -30.50 22.99 19.86
N SER A 15 -29.65 23.49 20.75
CA SER A 15 -29.91 24.70 21.53
C SER A 15 -29.32 25.93 20.84
N LYS A 16 -30.18 26.78 20.26
CA LYS A 16 -29.80 28.15 19.88
C LYS A 16 -29.63 29.00 21.15
N GLU A 17 -28.68 29.91 21.09
CA GLU A 17 -28.14 30.72 22.18
C GLU A 17 -29.23 31.44 23.02
N SER A 18 -29.01 31.47 24.33
CA SER A 18 -29.62 32.33 25.37
C SER A 18 -31.02 32.02 25.94
N GLU A 19 -31.17 30.89 26.65
CA GLU A 19 -32.16 30.74 27.74
C GLU A 19 -31.58 29.83 28.85
N ILE A 20 -30.67 30.36 29.69
CA ILE A 20 -30.38 29.78 31.01
C ILE A 20 -30.69 30.87 32.00
N THR A 21 -31.80 30.73 32.71
CA THR A 21 -32.16 31.64 33.82
C THR A 21 -31.58 31.10 35.12
N ASP A 22 -31.37 31.97 36.12
CA ASP A 22 -30.72 31.59 37.39
C ASP A 22 -31.44 30.43 38.12
N GLU A 23 -32.74 30.24 37.86
CA GLU A 23 -33.54 29.11 38.38
C GLU A 23 -33.10 27.73 37.83
N ASP A 24 -32.50 27.69 36.63
CA ASP A 24 -32.01 26.44 36.02
C ASP A 24 -30.67 25.98 36.62
N ILE A 25 -29.87 26.91 37.15
CA ILE A 25 -28.56 26.61 37.75
C ILE A 25 -28.75 25.81 39.03
N GLU A 26 -29.74 26.17 39.84
CA GLU A 26 -30.04 25.52 41.12
C GLU A 26 -30.57 24.10 40.89
N ALA A 27 -31.42 23.91 39.87
CA ALA A 27 -31.90 22.59 39.44
C ALA A 27 -30.77 21.70 38.89
N ILE A 28 -29.80 22.29 38.17
CA ILE A 28 -28.60 21.58 37.69
C ILE A 28 -27.70 21.19 38.86
N LEU A 29 -27.54 22.06 39.87
CA LEU A 29 -26.76 21.76 41.08
C LEU A 29 -27.39 20.61 41.87
N GLU A 30 -28.71 20.64 42.10
CA GLU A 30 -29.42 19.58 42.81
C GLU A 30 -29.30 18.24 42.07
N LYS A 31 -29.37 18.26 40.73
CA LYS A 31 -29.18 17.07 39.89
C LYS A 31 -27.73 16.57 39.92
N GLY A 32 -26.76 17.49 39.99
CA GLY A 32 -25.34 17.19 40.18
C GLY A 32 -25.08 16.51 41.52
N GLU A 33 -25.64 17.04 42.61
CA GLU A 33 -25.51 16.47 43.94
C GLU A 33 -26.15 15.08 44.03
N LYS A 34 -27.38 14.90 43.53
CA LYS A 34 -28.05 13.58 43.48
C LYS A 34 -27.21 12.55 42.73
N ARG A 35 -26.65 12.92 41.58
CA ARG A 35 -25.83 12.00 40.75
C ARG A 35 -24.49 11.67 41.41
N THR A 36 -23.92 12.61 42.17
CA THR A 36 -22.69 12.38 42.93
C THR A 36 -22.96 11.41 44.08
N LEU A 37 -24.09 11.57 44.76
CA LEU A 37 -24.56 10.68 45.83
C LEU A 37 -24.86 9.26 45.34
N GLU A 38 -25.48 9.13 44.17
CA GLU A 38 -25.70 7.84 43.51
C GLU A 38 -24.39 7.16 43.11
N ASN A 39 -23.44 7.92 42.56
CA ASN A 39 -22.13 7.39 42.21
C ASN A 39 -21.33 6.97 43.45
N GLN A 40 -21.42 7.73 44.54
CA GLN A 40 -20.79 7.38 45.81
C GLN A 40 -21.38 6.09 46.38
N LYS A 41 -22.71 5.94 46.38
CA LYS A 41 -23.38 4.67 46.77
C LYS A 41 -22.96 3.50 45.87
N LYS A 42 -22.80 3.72 44.56
CA LYS A 42 -22.27 2.68 43.65
C LYS A 42 -20.82 2.32 43.97
N LEU A 43 -19.98 3.30 44.26
CA LEU A 43 -18.59 3.06 44.66
C LEU A 43 -18.49 2.31 45.98
N GLU A 44 -19.31 2.65 46.97
CA GLU A 44 -19.42 1.90 48.24
C GLU A 44 -19.90 0.47 48.00
N SER A 45 -20.89 0.27 47.13
CA SER A 45 -21.37 -1.08 46.78
C SER A 45 -20.33 -1.95 46.05
N MET A 46 -19.43 -1.32 45.28
CA MET A 46 -18.37 -2.02 44.55
C MET A 46 -17.06 -2.14 45.36
N GLY A 47 -16.91 -1.40 46.46
CA GLY A 47 -15.62 -1.11 47.09
C GLY A 47 -15.10 -2.15 48.08
N GLU A 48 -15.95 -2.95 48.73
CA GLU A 48 -15.49 -3.83 49.83
C GLU A 48 -15.42 -5.32 49.51
N SER A 49 -16.23 -5.84 48.58
CA SER A 49 -16.28 -7.28 48.28
C SER A 49 -15.29 -7.71 47.18
N THR A 50 -15.05 -6.86 46.17
CA THR A 50 -14.18 -7.20 45.03
C THR A 50 -12.69 -7.09 45.36
N LEU A 51 -12.30 -6.17 46.26
CA LEU A 51 -10.91 -5.98 46.67
C LEU A 51 -10.41 -7.06 47.65
N ARG A 52 -11.30 -7.67 48.45
CA ARG A 52 -10.93 -8.76 49.38
C ARG A 52 -10.67 -10.10 48.67
N ASN A 53 -11.17 -10.27 47.45
CA ASN A 53 -10.98 -11.47 46.63
C ASN A 53 -9.82 -11.33 45.63
N PHE A 54 -9.07 -10.23 45.66
CA PHE A 54 -7.89 -10.06 44.80
C PHE A 54 -6.67 -10.75 45.42
N THR A 55 -6.57 -12.06 45.24
CA THR A 55 -5.36 -12.84 45.49
C THR A 55 -4.58 -13.02 44.19
N LEU A 56 -3.30 -12.64 44.18
CA LEU A 56 -2.36 -12.70 43.04
C LEU A 56 -1.91 -14.14 42.66
N ASP A 57 -2.60 -15.15 43.17
CA ASP A 57 -2.36 -16.56 42.88
C ASP A 57 -3.68 -17.17 42.40
N ALA A 58 -3.84 -17.27 41.08
CA ALA A 58 -4.94 -18.03 40.48
C ALA A 58 -4.35 -18.98 39.41
N PRO A 59 -4.66 -20.29 39.50
CA PRO A 59 -4.29 -21.27 38.49
C PRO A 59 -5.09 -21.05 37.21
N VAL A 60 -4.62 -21.69 36.14
CA VAL A 60 -5.04 -21.57 34.75
C VAL A 60 -6.53 -21.87 34.55
N GLU A 61 -7.42 -20.90 34.78
CA GLU A 61 -8.84 -20.98 34.40
C GLU A 61 -9.21 -19.91 33.35
N SER A 62 -10.13 -20.31 32.48
CA SER A 62 -10.48 -19.76 31.17
C SER A 62 -10.59 -18.23 31.06
N VAL A 63 -9.90 -17.67 30.04
CA VAL A 63 -9.94 -16.26 29.56
C VAL A 63 -11.34 -15.71 29.26
N TYR A 64 -12.37 -16.56 29.22
CA TYR A 64 -13.74 -16.21 28.83
C TYR A 64 -14.68 -15.90 30.01
N ARG A 65 -14.18 -15.95 31.25
CA ARG A 65 -14.91 -15.53 32.44
C ARG A 65 -14.40 -14.17 32.92
N PHE A 66 -15.29 -13.19 32.95
CA PHE A 66 -15.00 -11.84 33.45
C PHE A 66 -16.16 -11.44 34.39
N GLU A 67 -15.85 -10.95 35.59
CA GLU A 67 -16.85 -10.55 36.60
C GLU A 67 -17.88 -11.65 36.97
N GLY A 68 -17.50 -12.93 36.87
CA GLY A 68 -18.38 -14.07 37.22
C GLY A 68 -19.39 -14.47 36.14
N GLU A 69 -19.39 -13.82 34.97
CA GLU A 69 -20.19 -14.20 33.80
C GLU A 69 -19.32 -14.85 32.70
N ASP A 70 -19.86 -15.87 32.02
CA ASP A 70 -19.20 -16.59 30.92
C ASP A 70 -19.68 -16.03 29.56
N TYR A 71 -18.78 -15.38 28.82
CA TYR A 71 -19.14 -14.55 27.66
C TYR A 71 -19.28 -15.32 26.35
N ARG A 72 -19.13 -16.65 26.36
CA ARG A 72 -19.25 -17.49 25.16
C ARG A 72 -20.68 -17.58 24.61
N GLU A 73 -21.70 -17.46 25.45
CA GLU A 73 -23.09 -17.61 25.02
C GLU A 73 -23.70 -16.31 24.47
N ARG A 74 -23.21 -15.14 24.91
CA ARG A 74 -23.70 -13.84 24.40
C ARG A 74 -23.29 -13.53 22.96
N GLN A 75 -22.27 -14.19 22.42
CA GLN A 75 -21.86 -14.01 21.03
C GLN A 75 -22.87 -14.60 20.02
N LYS A 76 -23.80 -15.46 20.46
CA LYS A 76 -24.84 -16.05 19.60
C LYS A 76 -26.15 -15.28 19.55
N THR A 77 -26.39 -14.34 20.47
CA THR A 77 -27.70 -13.68 20.64
C THR A 77 -27.68 -12.17 20.35
N ALA A 78 -26.49 -11.57 20.15
CA ALA A 78 -26.36 -10.21 19.61
C ALA A 78 -26.51 -10.22 18.08
N GLY A 79 -27.67 -10.69 17.61
CA GLY A 79 -28.12 -10.50 16.24
C GLY A 79 -28.21 -9.01 15.95
N ILE A 80 -27.62 -8.61 14.82
CA ILE A 80 -27.53 -7.24 14.32
C ILE A 80 -28.94 -6.75 13.95
N GLY A 81 -29.70 -6.32 14.95
CA GLY A 81 -30.93 -5.55 14.77
C GLY A 81 -30.56 -4.07 14.66
N HIS A 82 -30.88 -3.45 13.52
CA HIS A 82 -30.65 -2.03 13.19
C HIS A 82 -29.31 -1.65 12.55
N TRP A 83 -28.75 -2.52 11.70
CA TRP A 83 -27.80 -2.07 10.69
C TRP A 83 -28.56 -1.61 9.44
N ILE A 84 -28.62 -0.29 9.22
CA ILE A 84 -29.02 0.27 7.93
C ILE A 84 -27.83 0.04 6.99
N GLU A 85 -27.94 -0.93 6.09
CA GLU A 85 -26.96 -1.16 5.03
C GLU A 85 -26.80 0.14 4.21
N PRO A 86 -25.60 0.74 4.15
CA PRO A 86 -25.32 1.76 3.15
C PRO A 86 -25.62 1.16 1.78
N PRO A 87 -26.29 1.88 0.84
CA PRO A 87 -26.59 1.34 -0.47
C PRO A 87 -25.31 0.74 -1.06
N LYS A 88 -25.35 -0.58 -1.28
CA LYS A 88 -24.23 -1.31 -1.88
C LYS A 88 -23.83 -0.53 -3.10
N ARG A 89 -22.58 -0.07 -3.10
CA ARG A 89 -21.97 0.55 -4.26
C ARG A 89 -22.02 -0.55 -5.32
N GLU A 90 -23.02 -0.49 -6.20
CA GLU A 90 -23.06 -1.32 -7.38
C GLU A 90 -21.77 -1.03 -8.12
N ARG A 91 -20.80 -1.95 -7.99
CA ARG A 91 -19.69 -1.99 -8.93
C ARG A 91 -20.38 -2.17 -10.27
N LYS A 92 -20.38 -1.13 -11.11
CA LYS A 92 -20.80 -1.24 -12.49
C LYS A 92 -20.03 -2.42 -13.05
N ALA A 93 -20.79 -3.49 -13.26
CA ALA A 93 -20.22 -4.75 -13.61
C ALA A 93 -19.93 -4.64 -15.12
N ASN A 94 -18.78 -4.08 -15.50
CA ASN A 94 -18.22 -4.28 -16.83
C ASN A 94 -17.68 -5.72 -16.88
N TYR A 95 -18.60 -6.71 -16.91
CA TYR A 95 -18.40 -8.01 -16.25
C TYR A 95 -18.80 -9.23 -17.10
N ALA A 96 -18.51 -9.23 -18.41
CA ALA A 96 -18.57 -10.48 -19.15
C ALA A 96 -17.36 -11.35 -18.81
N VAL A 97 -16.15 -10.79 -18.91
CA VAL A 97 -14.89 -11.54 -18.77
C VAL A 97 -14.58 -11.91 -17.31
N ASP A 98 -14.76 -11.00 -16.36
CA ASP A 98 -14.56 -11.30 -14.93
C ASP A 98 -15.49 -12.41 -14.42
N ALA A 99 -16.74 -12.46 -14.92
CA ALA A 99 -17.70 -13.49 -14.54
C ALA A 99 -17.24 -14.88 -15.01
N TYR A 100 -16.68 -14.97 -16.22
CA TYR A 100 -16.08 -16.19 -16.74
C TYR A 100 -14.95 -16.71 -15.84
N PHE A 101 -14.01 -15.85 -15.44
CA PHE A 101 -12.88 -16.24 -14.58
C PHE A 101 -13.31 -16.63 -13.16
N ARG A 102 -14.26 -15.90 -12.55
CA ARG A 102 -14.80 -16.29 -11.25
C ARG A 102 -15.45 -17.67 -11.29
N GLU A 103 -16.20 -17.98 -12.35
CA GLU A 103 -16.87 -19.28 -12.48
C GLU A 103 -15.89 -20.39 -12.88
N ALA A 104 -14.86 -20.09 -13.67
CA ALA A 104 -13.83 -21.06 -14.08
C ALA A 104 -12.87 -21.40 -12.93
N LEU A 105 -12.52 -20.42 -12.10
CA LEU A 105 -11.54 -20.53 -11.01
C LEU A 105 -12.19 -20.61 -9.62
N ARG A 106 -13.51 -20.87 -9.50
CA ARG A 106 -14.18 -21.09 -8.22
C ARG A 106 -13.66 -22.38 -7.56
N VAL A 107 -12.68 -22.23 -6.68
CA VAL A 107 -12.04 -23.31 -5.93
C VAL A 107 -12.46 -23.33 -4.44
N SER A 108 -13.03 -22.24 -3.90
CA SER A 108 -13.06 -22.04 -2.44
C SER A 108 -14.41 -22.21 -1.70
N GLU A 109 -15.49 -22.70 -2.31
CA GLU A 109 -16.74 -22.95 -1.56
C GLU A 109 -17.45 -24.26 -1.98
N PRO A 110 -17.73 -25.18 -1.04
CA PRO A 110 -18.51 -26.38 -1.30
C PRO A 110 -19.99 -26.09 -1.03
N LYS A 111 -20.79 -25.74 -2.06
CA LYS A 111 -22.25 -25.72 -1.86
C LYS A 111 -23.16 -26.00 -3.07
N ALA A 112 -22.64 -26.11 -4.29
CA ALA A 112 -23.44 -26.57 -5.43
C ALA A 112 -22.60 -27.39 -6.43
N PRO A 113 -23.17 -28.42 -7.08
CA PRO A 113 -22.51 -29.09 -8.19
C PRO A 113 -22.22 -28.07 -9.30
N LYS A 114 -20.97 -28.07 -9.80
CA LYS A 114 -20.53 -27.15 -10.86
C LYS A 114 -21.38 -27.38 -12.12
N ALA A 115 -21.76 -26.29 -12.78
CA ALA A 115 -22.43 -26.40 -14.08
C ALA A 115 -21.52 -27.14 -15.07
N PRO A 116 -22.05 -28.11 -15.85
CA PRO A 116 -21.25 -28.86 -16.80
C PRO A 116 -20.58 -27.94 -17.83
N ARG A 117 -19.32 -28.25 -18.15
CA ARG A 117 -18.52 -27.57 -19.17
C ARG A 117 -18.10 -28.57 -20.26
N PRO A 118 -17.88 -28.13 -21.51
CA PRO A 118 -17.38 -29.00 -22.56
C PRO A 118 -16.03 -29.62 -22.17
N PRO A 119 -15.82 -30.95 -22.34
CA PRO A 119 -14.60 -31.63 -21.89
C PRO A 119 -13.32 -31.21 -22.64
N LYS A 120 -13.44 -30.56 -23.81
CA LYS A 120 -12.31 -30.12 -24.65
C LYS A 120 -11.99 -28.62 -24.55
N GLN A 121 -12.56 -27.91 -23.57
CA GLN A 121 -12.37 -26.46 -23.48
C GLN A 121 -10.93 -26.11 -23.05
N PRO A 122 -10.24 -25.18 -23.76
CA PRO A 122 -8.92 -24.71 -23.37
C PRO A 122 -8.95 -24.07 -21.97
N THR A 123 -7.92 -24.34 -21.16
CA THR A 123 -7.75 -23.67 -19.86
C THR A 123 -7.12 -22.31 -20.07
N ILE A 124 -7.91 -21.26 -19.96
CA ILE A 124 -7.49 -19.87 -20.16
C ILE A 124 -7.35 -19.19 -18.79
N GLN A 125 -6.29 -18.40 -18.64
CA GLN A 125 -6.02 -17.62 -17.43
C GLN A 125 -6.08 -16.11 -17.70
N ASP A 126 -6.46 -15.34 -16.69
CA ASP A 126 -6.66 -13.88 -16.76
C ASP A 126 -5.37 -13.14 -17.13
N PHE A 127 -4.25 -13.51 -16.53
CA PHE A 127 -2.93 -12.92 -16.81
C PHE A 127 -2.38 -13.23 -18.21
N GLN A 128 -3.07 -14.03 -19.02
CA GLN A 128 -2.69 -14.27 -20.42
C GLN A 128 -3.33 -13.26 -21.38
N PHE A 129 -4.19 -12.36 -20.88
CA PHE A 129 -4.75 -11.21 -21.60
C PHE A 129 -5.38 -11.53 -22.96
N PHE A 130 -6.17 -12.60 -23.05
CA PHE A 130 -6.93 -12.90 -24.26
C PHE A 130 -7.95 -11.81 -24.60
N PRO A 131 -8.32 -11.64 -25.88
CA PRO A 131 -9.35 -10.68 -26.28
C PRO A 131 -10.74 -11.01 -25.70
N PRO A 132 -11.56 -10.01 -25.32
CA PRO A 132 -12.92 -10.21 -24.80
C PRO A 132 -13.81 -11.08 -25.69
N ARG A 133 -13.65 -10.93 -27.02
CA ARG A 133 -14.39 -11.68 -28.04
C ARG A 133 -14.22 -13.20 -27.93
N LEU A 134 -13.06 -13.67 -27.48
CA LEU A 134 -12.84 -15.11 -27.28
C LEU A 134 -13.77 -15.67 -26.20
N PHE A 135 -13.99 -14.92 -25.12
CA PHE A 135 -14.87 -15.35 -24.04
C PHE A 135 -16.33 -15.42 -24.48
N GLU A 136 -16.78 -14.54 -25.37
CA GLU A 136 -18.13 -14.61 -25.95
C GLU A 136 -18.34 -15.92 -26.74
N LEU A 137 -17.36 -16.31 -27.56
CA LEU A 137 -17.41 -17.57 -28.33
C LEU A 137 -17.37 -18.80 -27.41
N LEU A 138 -16.55 -18.76 -26.36
CA LEU A 138 -16.47 -19.84 -25.37
C LEU A 138 -17.75 -19.97 -24.55
N ASP A 139 -18.40 -18.86 -24.20
CA ASP A 139 -19.69 -18.87 -23.51
C ASP A 139 -20.79 -19.45 -24.41
N LYS A 140 -20.82 -19.12 -25.71
CA LYS A 140 -21.71 -19.77 -26.68
C LYS A 140 -21.53 -21.29 -26.71
N GLU A 141 -20.28 -21.78 -26.74
CA GLU A 141 -20.00 -23.23 -26.69
C GLU A 141 -20.47 -23.86 -25.38
N ILE A 142 -20.29 -23.18 -24.25
CA ILE A 142 -20.75 -23.64 -22.94
C ILE A 142 -22.29 -23.74 -22.92
N PHE A 143 -23.00 -22.71 -23.39
CA PHE A 143 -24.46 -22.71 -23.43
C PHE A 143 -25.00 -23.79 -24.36
N PHE A 144 -24.42 -23.94 -25.55
CA PHE A 144 -24.82 -24.98 -26.49
C PHE A 144 -24.56 -26.39 -25.91
N PHE A 145 -23.41 -26.61 -25.29
CA PHE A 145 -23.13 -27.87 -24.62
C PHE A 145 -24.14 -28.17 -23.51
N ARG A 146 -24.47 -27.18 -22.67
CA ARG A 146 -25.52 -27.30 -21.64
C ARG A 146 -26.89 -27.63 -22.23
N LYS A 147 -27.23 -27.08 -23.39
CA LYS A 147 -28.45 -27.42 -24.14
C LYS A 147 -28.45 -28.87 -24.61
N THR A 148 -27.34 -29.35 -25.17
CA THR A 148 -27.22 -30.74 -25.69
C THR A 148 -27.35 -31.81 -24.60
N ILE A 149 -26.89 -31.52 -23.38
CA ILE A 149 -27.00 -32.43 -22.23
C ILE A 149 -28.32 -32.28 -21.45
N GLY A 150 -29.19 -31.34 -21.85
CA GLY A 150 -30.45 -31.06 -21.16
C GLY A 150 -30.27 -30.44 -19.77
N TYR A 151 -29.20 -29.68 -19.54
CA TYR A 151 -28.94 -29.05 -18.25
C TYR A 151 -29.98 -27.98 -17.94
N LYS A 152 -30.51 -28.01 -16.71
CA LYS A 152 -31.44 -27.00 -16.19
C LYS A 152 -30.79 -26.20 -15.08
N VAL A 153 -30.88 -24.88 -15.17
CA VAL A 153 -30.25 -23.95 -14.22
C VAL A 153 -30.96 -24.07 -12.86
N PRO A 154 -30.25 -24.48 -11.79
CA PRO A 154 -30.83 -24.53 -10.45
C PRO A 154 -31.13 -23.13 -9.93
N LYS A 155 -32.19 -23.00 -9.12
CA LYS A 155 -32.49 -21.73 -8.44
C LYS A 155 -31.44 -21.45 -7.37
N ASN A 156 -30.75 -20.33 -7.47
CA ASN A 156 -29.76 -19.92 -6.48
C ASN A 156 -30.46 -19.30 -5.24
N PRO A 157 -30.37 -19.91 -4.04
CA PRO A 157 -31.00 -19.39 -2.83
C PRO A 157 -30.42 -18.04 -2.37
N ASP A 158 -29.18 -17.73 -2.75
CA ASP A 158 -28.44 -16.54 -2.27
C ASP A 158 -28.93 -15.23 -2.93
N LEU A 159 -29.64 -15.32 -4.06
CA LEU A 159 -30.17 -14.18 -4.81
C LEU A 159 -31.57 -13.72 -4.33
N GLY A 160 -32.12 -14.36 -3.29
CA GLY A 160 -33.37 -13.95 -2.66
C GLY A 160 -34.55 -13.80 -3.65
N PRO A 161 -35.25 -12.65 -3.70
CA PRO A 161 -36.42 -12.46 -4.56
C PRO A 161 -36.09 -12.45 -6.05
N ASP A 162 -34.89 -12.06 -6.46
CA ASP A 162 -34.46 -12.02 -7.87
C ASP A 162 -34.03 -13.39 -8.40
N ALA A 163 -33.89 -14.40 -7.53
CA ALA A 163 -33.42 -15.73 -7.90
C ALA A 163 -34.23 -16.39 -9.03
N ALA A 164 -35.55 -16.17 -9.07
CA ALA A 164 -36.41 -16.71 -10.12
C ALA A 164 -36.20 -16.01 -11.48
N ARG A 165 -35.92 -14.71 -11.45
CA ARG A 165 -35.64 -13.92 -12.65
C ARG A 165 -34.30 -14.32 -13.25
N PHE A 166 -33.25 -14.37 -12.43
CA PHE A 166 -31.92 -14.83 -12.85
C PHE A 166 -31.94 -16.27 -13.38
N GLN A 167 -32.69 -17.16 -12.74
CA GLN A 167 -32.86 -18.53 -13.23
C GLN A 167 -33.46 -18.56 -14.63
N LYS A 168 -34.51 -17.75 -14.88
CA LYS A 168 -35.17 -17.68 -16.18
C LYS A 168 -34.23 -17.11 -17.25
N GLU A 169 -33.55 -16.01 -16.96
CA GLU A 169 -32.61 -15.36 -17.90
C GLU A 169 -31.43 -16.27 -18.26
N GLU A 170 -30.85 -17.00 -17.30
CA GLU A 170 -29.78 -17.97 -17.56
C GLU A 170 -30.26 -19.20 -18.33
N GLN A 171 -31.49 -19.65 -18.07
CA GLN A 171 -32.09 -20.76 -18.82
C GLN A 171 -32.41 -20.36 -20.26
N GLU A 172 -32.88 -19.12 -20.48
CA GLU A 172 -33.15 -18.56 -21.82
C GLU A 172 -31.88 -18.52 -22.67
N LYS A 173 -30.74 -18.09 -22.11
CA LYS A 173 -29.44 -18.16 -22.81
C LYS A 173 -29.04 -19.57 -23.24
N ILE A 174 -29.34 -20.58 -22.42
CA ILE A 174 -29.10 -21.98 -22.77
C ILE A 174 -30.07 -22.42 -23.86
N ASP A 175 -31.35 -22.12 -23.73
CA ASP A 175 -32.39 -22.58 -24.65
C ASP A 175 -32.25 -21.91 -26.04
N GLU A 176 -31.82 -20.64 -26.11
CA GLU A 176 -31.54 -19.88 -27.33
C GLU A 176 -30.16 -20.21 -27.95
N SER A 177 -29.31 -20.97 -27.28
CA SER A 177 -27.96 -21.24 -27.78
C SER A 177 -27.95 -22.06 -29.09
N GLU A 178 -27.08 -21.66 -30.00
CA GLU A 178 -26.83 -22.28 -31.30
C GLU A 178 -25.39 -22.80 -31.39
N PRO A 179 -25.12 -23.82 -32.22
CA PRO A 179 -23.75 -24.27 -32.46
C PRO A 179 -22.95 -23.15 -33.16
N LEU A 180 -21.65 -23.08 -32.87
CA LEU A 180 -20.76 -22.14 -33.56
C LEU A 180 -20.74 -22.44 -35.07
N THR A 181 -20.82 -21.38 -35.86
CA THR A 181 -20.64 -21.44 -37.32
C THR A 181 -19.19 -21.75 -37.69
N GLU A 182 -18.93 -22.22 -38.91
CA GLU A 182 -17.55 -22.49 -39.38
C GLU A 182 -16.66 -21.24 -39.30
N GLU A 183 -17.24 -20.06 -39.56
CA GLU A 183 -16.54 -18.77 -39.43
C GLU A 183 -16.16 -18.47 -37.97
N GLU A 184 -17.07 -18.69 -37.02
CA GLU A 184 -16.81 -18.48 -35.59
C GLU A 184 -15.80 -19.49 -35.03
N VAL A 185 -15.79 -20.72 -35.54
CA VAL A 185 -14.76 -21.72 -35.18
C VAL A 185 -13.38 -21.24 -35.65
N ALA A 186 -13.27 -20.75 -36.88
CA ALA A 186 -12.02 -20.18 -37.39
C ALA A 186 -11.60 -18.90 -36.63
N GLU A 187 -12.56 -18.03 -36.27
CA GLU A 187 -12.30 -16.84 -35.44
C GLU A 187 -11.76 -17.24 -34.06
N LYS A 188 -12.37 -18.24 -33.42
CA LYS A 188 -11.93 -18.77 -32.12
C LYS A 188 -10.50 -19.31 -32.18
N GLU A 189 -10.16 -20.09 -33.20
CA GLU A 189 -8.80 -20.62 -33.38
C GLU A 189 -7.77 -19.51 -33.56
N ARG A 190 -8.12 -18.43 -34.29
CA ARG A 190 -7.25 -17.24 -34.40
C ARG A 190 -7.07 -16.56 -33.05
N LEU A 191 -8.16 -16.27 -32.34
CA LEU A 191 -8.13 -15.55 -31.05
C LEU A 191 -7.37 -16.32 -29.95
N LEU A 192 -7.33 -17.66 -30.02
CA LEU A 192 -6.53 -18.49 -29.13
C LEU A 192 -5.02 -18.31 -29.32
N THR A 193 -4.58 -17.72 -30.44
CA THR A 193 -3.16 -17.40 -30.68
C THR A 193 -2.78 -15.97 -30.28
N GLU A 194 -3.75 -15.08 -30.13
CA GLU A 194 -3.54 -13.65 -29.82
C GLU A 194 -3.26 -13.37 -28.33
N GLY A 195 -3.40 -14.38 -27.46
CA GLY A 195 -3.05 -14.28 -26.04
C GLY A 195 -1.63 -14.75 -25.73
N PHE A 196 -1.17 -14.45 -24.51
CA PHE A 196 0.15 -14.86 -23.99
C PHE A 196 0.16 -16.35 -23.57
N THR A 197 0.01 -17.24 -24.56
CA THR A 197 -0.05 -18.70 -24.37
C THR A 197 1.24 -19.29 -23.81
N ASN A 198 2.38 -18.68 -24.10
CA ASN A 198 3.70 -19.04 -23.58
C ASN A 198 3.93 -18.59 -22.12
N TRP A 199 3.03 -17.79 -21.53
CA TRP A 199 3.14 -17.35 -20.14
C TRP A 199 2.44 -18.31 -19.18
N SER A 200 3.22 -18.92 -18.30
CA SER A 200 2.72 -19.77 -17.23
C SER A 200 2.38 -18.97 -15.96
N ARG A 201 1.63 -19.57 -15.04
CA ARG A 201 1.38 -18.97 -13.70
C ARG A 201 2.68 -18.72 -12.93
N ARG A 202 3.71 -19.54 -13.14
CA ARG A 202 5.04 -19.36 -12.54
C ARG A 202 5.69 -18.10 -13.09
N ASP A 203 5.67 -17.93 -14.42
CA ASP A 203 6.28 -16.79 -15.12
C ASP A 203 5.61 -15.49 -14.69
N PHE A 204 4.27 -15.48 -14.63
CA PHE A 204 3.50 -14.35 -14.13
C PHE A 204 3.90 -13.97 -12.70
N ASN A 205 3.92 -14.94 -11.78
CA ASN A 205 4.31 -14.68 -10.39
C ASN A 205 5.77 -14.19 -10.27
N GLN A 206 6.66 -14.66 -11.14
CA GLN A 206 8.05 -14.23 -11.20
C GLN A 206 8.17 -12.79 -11.72
N PHE A 207 7.40 -12.45 -12.76
CA PHE A 207 7.28 -11.08 -13.26
C PHE A 207 6.77 -10.12 -12.19
N ILE A 208 5.73 -10.48 -11.43
CA ILE A 208 5.23 -9.65 -10.32
C ILE A 208 6.29 -9.47 -9.22
N LYS A 209 7.01 -10.53 -8.83
CA LYS A 209 8.10 -10.44 -7.85
C LYS A 209 9.26 -9.58 -8.36
N ALA A 210 9.59 -9.66 -9.63
CA ALA A 210 10.62 -8.84 -10.24
C ALA A 210 10.21 -7.35 -10.25
N ASN A 211 8.95 -7.04 -10.55
CA ASN A 211 8.40 -5.68 -10.43
C ASN A 211 8.43 -5.17 -8.98
N GLU A 212 8.13 -6.01 -7.98
CA GLU A 212 8.27 -5.64 -6.56
C GLU A 212 9.73 -5.33 -6.18
N LYS A 213 10.70 -6.06 -6.76
CA LYS A 213 12.11 -5.98 -6.40
C LYS A 213 12.86 -4.83 -7.07
N TYR A 214 12.57 -4.57 -8.34
CA TYR A 214 13.27 -3.56 -9.16
C TYR A 214 12.44 -2.30 -9.43
N GLY A 215 11.12 -2.37 -9.22
CA GLY A 215 10.18 -1.31 -9.59
C GLY A 215 9.75 -1.41 -11.05
N ARG A 216 8.60 -0.81 -11.39
CA ARG A 216 7.97 -0.94 -12.71
C ARG A 216 8.80 -0.40 -13.88
N ASP A 217 9.73 0.52 -13.62
CA ASP A 217 10.48 1.22 -14.67
C ASP A 217 11.73 0.44 -15.13
N ASP A 218 12.27 -0.44 -14.29
CA ASP A 218 13.51 -1.19 -14.58
C ASP A 218 13.20 -2.51 -15.32
N THR A 219 12.71 -2.35 -16.55
CA THR A 219 12.35 -3.48 -17.43
C THR A 219 13.54 -4.37 -17.77
N GLU A 220 14.77 -3.84 -17.79
CA GLU A 220 15.97 -4.63 -18.07
C GLU A 220 16.27 -5.62 -16.95
N SER A 221 16.21 -5.18 -15.69
CA SER A 221 16.39 -6.08 -14.55
C SER A 221 15.23 -7.06 -14.40
N ILE A 222 14.00 -6.62 -14.69
CA ILE A 222 12.82 -7.51 -14.69
C ILE A 222 13.00 -8.62 -15.71
N ALA A 223 13.36 -8.29 -16.95
CA ALA A 223 13.58 -9.26 -18.02
C ALA A 223 14.61 -10.33 -17.67
N LYS A 224 15.70 -9.96 -16.99
CA LYS A 224 16.74 -10.90 -16.57
C LYS A 224 16.27 -11.87 -15.49
N GLU A 225 15.28 -11.48 -14.68
CA GLU A 225 14.78 -12.31 -13.58
C GLU A 225 13.61 -13.20 -13.99
N VAL A 226 12.96 -12.98 -15.14
CA VAL A 226 11.91 -13.87 -15.66
C VAL A 226 12.54 -15.02 -16.47
N GLU A 227 12.72 -16.17 -15.82
CA GLU A 227 13.34 -17.34 -16.44
C GLU A 227 12.51 -17.86 -17.63
N GLY A 228 13.18 -18.18 -18.73
CA GLY A 228 12.55 -18.80 -19.90
C GLY A 228 11.73 -17.83 -20.78
N LYS A 229 11.92 -16.53 -20.61
CA LYS A 229 11.42 -15.48 -21.51
C LYS A 229 12.56 -14.61 -22.00
N THR A 230 12.45 -14.19 -23.24
CA THR A 230 13.37 -13.21 -23.85
C THR A 230 13.06 -11.80 -23.32
N PRO A 231 14.04 -10.89 -23.32
CA PRO A 231 13.79 -9.50 -22.92
C PRO A 231 12.67 -8.83 -23.72
N GLU A 232 12.58 -9.12 -25.02
CA GLU A 232 11.54 -8.61 -25.91
C GLU A 232 10.15 -9.09 -25.47
N GLU A 233 9.97 -10.39 -25.22
CA GLU A 233 8.70 -10.96 -24.73
C GLU A 233 8.27 -10.34 -23.39
N VAL A 234 9.22 -10.08 -22.48
CA VAL A 234 8.93 -9.47 -21.18
C VAL A 234 8.50 -8.01 -21.34
N ILE A 235 9.12 -7.26 -22.26
CA ILE A 235 8.73 -5.88 -22.54
C ILE A 235 7.33 -5.82 -23.16
N GLU A 236 7.03 -6.66 -24.15
CA GLU A 236 5.70 -6.76 -24.76
C GLU A 236 4.64 -7.11 -23.72
N TYR A 237 4.89 -8.13 -22.90
CA TYR A 237 4.00 -8.52 -21.81
C TYR A 237 3.82 -7.39 -20.80
N SER A 238 4.91 -6.69 -20.43
CA SER A 238 4.85 -5.61 -19.46
C SER A 238 3.98 -4.45 -19.95
N GLN A 239 4.01 -4.12 -21.24
CA GLN A 239 3.16 -3.06 -21.81
C GLN A 239 1.69 -3.42 -21.69
N VAL A 240 1.31 -4.63 -22.15
CA VAL A 240 -0.08 -5.10 -22.08
C VAL A 240 -0.52 -5.28 -20.64
N PHE A 241 0.36 -5.77 -19.76
CA PHE A 241 0.09 -5.88 -18.33
C PHE A 241 -0.32 -4.52 -17.77
N TRP A 242 0.48 -3.46 -17.94
CA TRP A 242 0.15 -2.16 -17.35
C TRP A 242 -1.08 -1.49 -17.97
N GLU A 243 -1.40 -1.78 -19.22
CA GLU A 243 -2.62 -1.31 -19.87
C GLU A 243 -3.88 -2.04 -19.36
N ARG A 244 -3.81 -3.37 -19.24
CA ARG A 244 -4.94 -4.26 -18.98
C ARG A 244 -4.95 -4.91 -17.60
N CYS A 245 -4.06 -4.51 -16.67
CA CYS A 245 -3.95 -5.13 -15.35
C CYS A 245 -5.25 -5.05 -14.54
N HIS A 246 -6.12 -4.08 -14.84
CA HIS A 246 -7.42 -3.92 -14.21
C HIS A 246 -8.41 -5.06 -14.49
N GLU A 247 -8.15 -5.89 -15.51
CA GLU A 247 -8.91 -7.10 -15.83
C GLU A 247 -8.53 -8.30 -14.94
N LEU A 248 -7.44 -8.20 -14.17
CA LEU A 248 -7.00 -9.29 -13.30
C LEU A 248 -7.86 -9.34 -12.03
N GLN A 249 -8.29 -10.55 -11.66
CA GLN A 249 -9.14 -10.74 -10.48
C GLN A 249 -8.45 -10.27 -9.18
N ASP A 250 -7.14 -10.46 -9.09
CA ASP A 250 -6.32 -10.16 -7.90
C ASP A 250 -5.55 -8.82 -8.03
N ILE A 251 -5.98 -7.90 -8.91
CA ILE A 251 -5.21 -6.69 -9.22
C ILE A 251 -4.92 -5.82 -7.99
N GLU A 252 -5.89 -5.62 -7.10
CA GLU A 252 -5.70 -4.80 -5.89
C GLU A 252 -4.55 -5.33 -5.02
N ARG A 253 -4.45 -6.67 -4.89
CA ARG A 253 -3.37 -7.32 -4.13
C ARG A 253 -2.03 -7.17 -4.83
N ILE A 254 -2.01 -7.36 -6.16
CA ILE A 254 -0.80 -7.28 -6.98
C ILE A 254 -0.23 -5.85 -6.97
N MET A 255 -1.09 -4.84 -7.18
CA MET A 255 -0.68 -3.43 -7.13
C MET A 255 -0.13 -3.07 -5.76
N ALA A 256 -0.82 -3.44 -4.68
CA ALA A 256 -0.35 -3.18 -3.33
C ALA A 256 0.99 -3.89 -3.02
N GLN A 257 1.31 -5.00 -3.67
CA GLN A 257 2.61 -5.66 -3.57
C GLN A 257 3.70 -4.87 -4.29
N ILE A 258 3.46 -4.48 -5.54
CA ILE A 258 4.43 -3.71 -6.34
C ILE A 258 4.69 -2.34 -5.70
N GLU A 259 3.65 -1.62 -5.30
CA GLU A 259 3.77 -0.29 -4.67
C GLU A 259 4.54 -0.35 -3.34
N ARG A 260 4.37 -1.43 -2.55
CA ARG A 260 5.19 -1.65 -1.34
C ARG A 260 6.66 -1.89 -1.68
N GLY A 261 6.93 -2.62 -2.76
CA GLY A 261 8.28 -2.81 -3.29
C GLY A 261 8.93 -1.50 -3.71
N GLU A 262 8.23 -0.72 -4.52
CA GLU A 262 8.67 0.59 -5.00
C GLU A 262 8.89 1.59 -3.86
N ALA A 263 8.01 1.61 -2.85
CA ALA A 263 8.20 2.42 -1.66
C ALA A 263 9.50 2.07 -0.91
N ARG A 264 9.90 0.79 -0.87
CA ARG A 264 11.18 0.36 -0.28
C ARG A 264 12.37 0.80 -1.12
N ILE A 265 12.29 0.69 -2.44
CA ILE A 265 13.32 1.16 -3.38
C ILE A 265 13.51 2.66 -3.25
N GLN A 266 12.41 3.42 -3.25
CA GLN A 266 12.44 4.87 -3.11
C GLN A 266 12.98 5.29 -1.74
N ARG A 267 12.59 4.60 -0.65
CA ARG A 267 13.12 4.84 0.69
C ARG A 267 14.63 4.60 0.74
N ARG A 268 15.10 3.52 0.13
CA ARG A 268 16.54 3.22 0.03
C ARG A 268 17.29 4.32 -0.73
N ALA A 269 16.77 4.76 -1.88
CA ALA A 269 17.36 5.86 -2.63
C ALA A 269 17.37 7.19 -1.82
N SER A 270 16.30 7.49 -1.07
CA SER A 270 16.22 8.70 -0.24
C SER A 270 17.27 8.70 0.86
N ILE A 271 17.42 7.58 1.57
CA ILE A 271 18.39 7.42 2.65
C ILE A 271 19.82 7.59 2.11
N LYS A 272 20.13 6.94 0.99
CA LYS A 272 21.45 7.07 0.34
C LYS A 272 21.78 8.53 0.05
N LYS A 273 20.86 9.23 -0.64
CA LYS A 273 21.01 10.64 -1.00
C LYS A 273 21.16 11.52 0.24
N ALA A 274 20.38 11.26 1.29
CA ALA A 274 20.41 12.04 2.52
C ALA A 274 21.74 11.88 3.27
N LEU A 275 22.27 10.66 3.35
CA LEU A 275 23.57 10.38 3.96
C LEU A 275 24.71 10.97 3.14
N ASP A 276 24.70 10.82 1.82
CA ASP A 276 25.71 11.40 0.91
C ASP A 276 25.76 12.93 1.06
N ALA A 277 24.60 13.60 1.06
CA ALA A 277 24.49 15.04 1.26
C ALA A 277 24.94 15.48 2.66
N LYS A 278 24.76 14.64 3.68
CA LYS A 278 25.26 14.91 5.04
C LYS A 278 26.78 14.79 5.13
N MET A 279 27.35 13.73 4.54
CA MET A 279 28.80 13.51 4.54
C MET A 279 29.55 14.58 3.76
N ALA A 280 29.03 15.00 2.59
CA ALA A 280 29.65 16.00 1.73
C ALA A 280 29.82 17.38 2.38
N ARG A 281 29.10 17.68 3.48
CA ARG A 281 29.21 18.95 4.22
C ARG A 281 30.45 19.03 5.12
N TYR A 282 31.12 17.91 5.36
CA TYR A 282 32.26 17.85 6.29
C TYR A 282 33.50 17.33 5.58
N ARG A 283 34.65 17.97 5.80
CA ARG A 283 35.94 17.50 5.27
C ARG A 283 36.40 16.22 5.98
N ALA A 284 36.15 16.11 7.28
CA ALA A 284 36.45 14.94 8.09
C ALA A 284 35.21 14.49 8.90
N PRO A 285 34.26 13.77 8.28
CA PRO A 285 32.96 13.45 8.90
C PRO A 285 33.07 12.75 10.25
N PHE A 286 33.97 11.76 10.39
CA PHE A 286 34.21 11.03 11.65
C PHE A 286 34.61 11.91 12.84
N HIS A 287 35.12 13.13 12.60
CA HIS A 287 35.51 14.06 13.66
C HIS A 287 34.59 15.28 13.73
N GLN A 288 33.96 15.67 12.62
CA GLN A 288 33.29 16.97 12.48
C GLN A 288 31.76 16.88 12.37
N LEU A 289 31.21 15.75 11.91
CA LEU A 289 29.77 15.61 11.65
C LEU A 289 28.94 15.82 12.92
N ARG A 290 28.04 16.82 12.89
CA ARG A 290 27.10 17.12 13.98
C ARG A 290 25.69 16.69 13.59
N ILE A 291 24.91 16.19 14.53
CA ILE A 291 23.53 15.77 14.30
C ILE A 291 22.58 16.75 15.00
N ALA A 292 21.60 17.27 14.25
CA ALA A 292 20.55 18.11 14.81
C ALA A 292 19.48 17.24 15.48
N TYR A 293 19.62 17.00 16.79
CA TYR A 293 18.74 16.08 17.53
C TYR A 293 17.33 16.61 17.83
N GLY A 294 17.16 17.93 17.96
CA GLY A 294 15.93 18.51 18.51
C GLY A 294 15.59 17.88 19.87
N THR A 295 14.35 17.44 20.03
CA THR A 295 13.87 16.74 21.24
C THR A 295 14.22 15.24 21.29
N ASN A 296 14.81 14.68 20.22
CA ASN A 296 14.93 13.23 20.01
C ASN A 296 16.35 12.66 20.25
N LYS A 297 17.19 13.34 21.04
CA LYS A 297 18.56 12.85 21.34
C LYS A 297 18.54 11.50 22.06
N GLY A 298 17.61 11.33 23.01
CA GLY A 298 17.64 10.24 23.99
C GLY A 298 18.75 10.43 25.04
N LYS A 299 18.78 9.56 26.05
CA LYS A 299 19.76 9.62 27.16
C LYS A 299 20.93 8.65 27.02
N ASN A 300 20.83 7.67 26.11
CA ASN A 300 21.72 6.51 26.12
C ASN A 300 22.94 6.67 25.22
N TYR A 301 22.77 7.20 24.01
CA TYR A 301 23.84 7.34 23.03
C TYR A 301 24.48 8.71 23.12
N THR A 302 25.81 8.75 23.06
CA THR A 302 26.55 10.01 22.96
C THR A 302 26.63 10.50 21.52
N GLU A 303 26.98 11.79 21.35
CA GLU A 303 27.12 12.37 20.01
C GLU A 303 28.33 11.80 19.26
N GLU A 304 29.37 11.34 19.97
CA GLU A 304 30.52 10.67 19.37
C GLU A 304 30.16 9.29 18.84
N GLU A 305 29.39 8.52 19.62
CA GLU A 305 28.85 7.22 19.17
C GLU A 305 27.96 7.40 17.94
N ASP A 306 26.97 8.29 17.98
CA ASP A 306 26.05 8.50 16.86
C ASP A 306 26.78 8.95 15.59
N ARG A 307 27.78 9.83 15.72
CA ARG A 307 28.63 10.26 14.60
C ARG A 307 29.33 9.07 13.96
N PHE A 308 29.91 8.19 14.78
CA PHE A 308 30.55 6.98 14.29
C PHE A 308 29.55 6.06 13.61
N LEU A 309 28.36 5.85 14.19
CA LEU A 309 27.32 5.02 13.60
C LEU A 309 26.93 5.49 12.20
N VAL A 310 26.65 6.79 12.04
CA VAL A 310 26.26 7.35 10.73
C VAL A 310 27.42 7.29 9.73
N CYS A 311 28.65 7.66 10.14
CA CYS A 311 29.81 7.64 9.25
C CYS A 311 30.20 6.22 8.82
N MET A 312 30.17 5.27 9.75
CA MET A 312 30.52 3.88 9.45
C MET A 312 29.42 3.20 8.63
N LEU A 313 28.14 3.46 8.92
CA LEU A 313 27.03 2.96 8.12
C LEU A 313 27.10 3.45 6.67
N HIS A 314 27.44 4.72 6.45
CA HIS A 314 27.68 5.28 5.12
C HIS A 314 28.84 4.59 4.41
N LYS A 315 29.97 4.38 5.12
CA LYS A 315 31.17 3.72 4.57
C LYS A 315 30.91 2.26 4.19
N LEU A 316 30.19 1.51 5.02
CA LEU A 316 29.89 0.09 4.78
C LEU A 316 28.84 -0.09 3.67
N GLY A 317 27.94 0.88 3.54
CA GLY A 317 26.77 0.84 2.67
C GLY A 317 25.55 0.34 3.43
N PHE A 318 24.61 1.23 3.72
CA PHE A 318 23.43 0.94 4.56
C PHE A 318 22.52 -0.17 4.00
N ASP A 319 22.62 -0.45 2.71
CA ASP A 319 21.74 -1.36 1.98
C ASP A 319 22.25 -2.82 1.91
N LYS A 320 23.44 -3.10 2.45
CA LYS A 320 23.92 -4.48 2.54
C LYS A 320 23.14 -5.26 3.59
N GLU A 321 22.83 -6.52 3.27
CA GLU A 321 22.06 -7.42 4.14
C GLU A 321 22.64 -7.53 5.56
N ASN A 322 23.97 -7.58 5.67
CA ASN A 322 24.68 -7.71 6.95
C ASN A 322 25.32 -6.39 7.43
N ALA A 323 24.87 -5.23 6.94
CA ALA A 323 25.49 -3.94 7.24
C ALA A 323 25.61 -3.66 8.75
N TYR A 324 24.62 -4.06 9.54
CA TYR A 324 24.59 -3.81 10.99
C TYR A 324 25.44 -4.77 11.80
N ASP A 325 25.64 -5.99 11.31
CA ASP A 325 26.59 -6.94 11.91
C ASP A 325 28.04 -6.53 11.63
N GLU A 326 28.32 -6.07 10.41
CA GLU A 326 29.61 -5.45 10.07
C GLU A 326 29.85 -4.20 10.91
N LEU A 327 28.85 -3.31 11.03
CA LEU A 327 28.93 -2.12 11.89
C LEU A 327 29.27 -2.47 13.33
N ARG A 328 28.61 -3.50 13.88
CA ARG A 328 28.87 -4.03 15.22
C ARG A 328 30.31 -4.54 15.37
N SER A 329 30.85 -5.19 14.33
CA SER A 329 32.25 -5.64 14.29
C SER A 329 33.22 -4.46 14.28
N GLU A 330 32.95 -3.44 13.45
CA GLU A 330 33.78 -2.23 13.35
C GLU A 330 33.79 -1.41 14.65
N ILE A 331 32.66 -1.32 15.36
CA ILE A 331 32.59 -0.69 16.69
C ILE A 331 33.55 -1.37 17.67
N ARG A 332 33.62 -2.72 17.67
CA ARG A 332 34.53 -3.45 18.59
C ARG A 332 35.99 -3.24 18.27
N LYS A 333 36.33 -3.04 16.99
CA LYS A 333 37.70 -2.82 16.53
C LYS A 333 38.16 -1.37 16.76
N ALA A 334 37.23 -0.42 16.81
CA ALA A 334 37.55 1.00 16.94
C ALA A 334 38.17 1.33 18.32
N PRO A 335 39.42 1.83 18.37
CA PRO A 335 40.11 2.12 19.62
C PRO A 335 39.41 3.18 20.50
N GLN A 336 38.70 4.12 19.90
CA GLN A 336 37.93 5.14 20.65
C GLN A 336 36.85 4.54 21.57
N PHE A 337 36.33 3.35 21.25
CA PHE A 337 35.35 2.64 22.07
C PHE A 337 35.99 1.57 22.96
N ARG A 338 37.31 1.62 23.17
CA ARG A 338 38.04 0.61 23.97
C ARG A 338 37.44 0.41 25.36
N PHE A 339 36.98 1.48 26.00
CA PHE A 339 36.37 1.48 27.33
C PHE A 339 34.85 1.71 27.32
N ASP A 340 34.26 2.01 26.17
CA ASP A 340 32.82 2.21 26.03
C ASP A 340 32.10 0.85 25.94
N TRP A 341 31.74 0.30 27.09
CA TRP A 341 31.04 -0.97 27.16
C TRP A 341 29.60 -0.89 26.64
N PHE A 342 28.97 0.28 26.74
CA PHE A 342 27.60 0.48 26.29
C PHE A 342 27.48 0.24 24.78
N ILE A 343 28.27 0.94 23.97
CA ILE A 343 28.19 0.81 22.50
C ILE A 343 28.65 -0.58 22.02
N LYS A 344 29.66 -1.18 22.67
CA LYS A 344 30.17 -2.52 22.33
C LYS A 344 29.20 -3.66 22.67
N SER A 345 28.33 -3.44 23.67
CA SER A 345 27.33 -4.42 24.11
C SER A 345 26.07 -4.43 23.24
N ARG A 346 25.88 -3.44 22.35
CA ARG A 346 24.70 -3.37 21.50
C ARG A 346 24.63 -4.54 20.50
N THR A 347 23.41 -4.99 20.27
CA THR A 347 23.07 -5.96 19.22
C THR A 347 22.91 -5.26 17.86
N ALA A 348 23.03 -6.00 16.75
CA ALA A 348 22.83 -5.44 15.41
C ALA A 348 21.43 -4.80 15.26
N ALA A 349 20.39 -5.43 15.81
CA ALA A 349 19.03 -4.89 15.81
C ALA A 349 18.87 -3.59 16.61
N GLU A 350 19.60 -3.41 17.72
CA GLU A 350 19.60 -2.15 18.47
C GLU A 350 20.35 -1.04 17.73
N LEU A 351 21.48 -1.38 17.12
CA LEU A 351 22.24 -0.44 16.28
C LEU A 351 21.42 -0.02 15.05
N GLN A 352 20.70 -0.95 14.43
CA GLN A 352 19.77 -0.66 13.33
C GLN A 352 18.67 0.30 13.76
N ARG A 353 18.03 0.06 14.90
CA ARG A 353 17.01 0.97 15.45
C ARG A 353 17.59 2.36 15.70
N ARG A 354 18.80 2.47 16.27
CA ARG A 354 19.45 3.76 16.50
C ARG A 354 19.76 4.46 15.17
N CYS A 355 20.35 3.75 14.21
CA CYS A 355 20.68 4.30 12.88
C CYS A 355 19.42 4.80 12.15
N ASN A 356 18.31 4.07 12.21
CA ASN A 356 17.04 4.51 11.61
C ASN A 356 16.57 5.84 12.22
N THR A 357 16.68 6.03 13.53
CA THR A 357 16.38 7.31 14.18
C THR A 357 17.32 8.43 13.69
N LEU A 358 18.63 8.16 13.60
CA LEU A 358 19.61 9.15 13.12
C LEU A 358 19.39 9.53 11.66
N ILE A 359 19.02 8.56 10.81
CA ILE A 359 18.67 8.80 9.41
C ILE A 359 17.46 9.74 9.33
N THR A 360 16.40 9.50 10.10
CA THR A 360 15.22 10.38 10.12
C THR A 360 15.58 11.81 10.55
N LEU A 361 16.50 11.97 11.52
CA LEU A 361 16.99 13.29 11.92
C LEU A 361 17.75 13.99 10.79
N ILE A 362 18.61 13.26 10.07
CA ILE A 362 19.37 13.78 8.93
C ILE A 362 18.44 14.14 7.77
N GLU A 363 17.44 13.32 7.47
CA GLU A 363 16.44 13.61 6.42
C GLU A 363 15.67 14.89 6.74
N ARG A 364 15.20 15.06 7.98
CA ARG A 364 14.54 16.28 8.43
C ARG A 364 15.46 17.50 8.34
N GLU A 365 16.71 17.36 8.80
CA GLU A 365 17.70 18.44 8.69
C GLU A 365 17.95 18.85 7.23
N ASN A 366 18.04 17.88 6.32
CA ASN A 366 18.22 18.14 4.89
C ASN A 366 17.02 18.89 4.31
N GLN A 367 15.80 18.47 4.65
CA GLN A 367 14.58 19.12 4.19
C GLN A 367 14.52 20.59 4.66
N GLU A 368 14.82 20.85 5.94
CA GLU A 368 14.86 22.21 6.48
C GLU A 368 15.92 23.09 5.80
N LEU A 369 17.06 22.51 5.42
CA LEU A 369 18.11 23.23 4.69
C LEU A 369 17.72 23.51 3.24
N GLU A 370 17.12 22.54 2.54
CA GLU A 370 16.62 22.73 1.18
C GLU A 370 15.52 23.80 1.11
N GLU A 371 14.62 23.84 2.10
CA GLU A 371 13.58 24.86 2.21
C GLU A 371 14.17 26.26 2.46
N LYS A 372 15.18 26.37 3.32
CA LYS A 372 15.92 27.62 3.55
C LYS A 372 16.63 28.09 2.29
N GLU A 373 17.30 27.19 1.57
CA GLU A 373 18.00 27.55 0.33
C GLU A 373 17.00 28.00 -0.76
N LYS A 374 15.85 27.33 -0.89
CA LYS A 374 14.77 27.75 -1.81
C LYS A 374 14.21 29.12 -1.42
N ALA A 375 14.01 29.39 -0.13
CA ALA A 375 13.54 30.68 0.35
C ALA A 375 14.57 31.80 0.09
N GLU A 376 15.86 31.54 0.29
CA GLU A 376 16.93 32.49 -0.01
C GLU A 376 17.07 32.75 -1.52
N ARG A 377 16.94 31.73 -2.36
CA ARG A 377 16.90 31.88 -3.82
C ARG A 377 15.72 32.73 -4.28
N LYS A 378 14.54 32.56 -3.67
CA LYS A 378 13.35 33.41 -3.93
C LYS A 378 13.56 34.85 -3.46
N LYS A 379 14.25 35.06 -2.32
CA LYS A 379 14.57 36.40 -1.81
C LYS A 379 15.63 37.14 -2.63
N ARG A 380 16.54 36.42 -3.31
CA ARG A 380 17.61 37.04 -4.10
C ARG A 380 17.16 37.72 -5.40
N GLY A 381 15.92 37.51 -5.86
CA GLY A 381 15.35 38.17 -7.06
C GLY A 381 16.18 37.96 -8.34
N PRO A 382 15.69 38.38 -9.52
CA PRO A 382 16.55 38.48 -10.70
C PRO A 382 17.58 39.59 -10.43
N LYS A 383 18.87 39.29 -10.61
CA LYS A 383 19.96 40.27 -10.43
C LYS A 383 19.59 41.59 -11.14
N PRO A 384 19.69 42.76 -10.47
CA PRO A 384 19.57 44.05 -11.14
C PRO A 384 20.59 44.13 -12.27
N GLY A 385 20.14 44.63 -13.42
CA GLY A 385 20.86 44.57 -14.68
C GLY A 385 22.33 45.00 -14.59
N ILE A 386 23.19 44.18 -15.18
CA ILE A 386 24.43 44.69 -15.77
C ILE A 386 23.98 45.70 -16.85
N PRO A 387 24.42 46.97 -16.81
CA PRO A 387 24.06 47.91 -17.86
C PRO A 387 24.64 47.37 -19.17
N LYS A 388 23.76 46.99 -20.10
CA LYS A 388 24.14 46.75 -21.49
C LYS A 388 24.71 48.06 -22.00
N GLY A 389 26.04 48.11 -22.15
CA GLY A 389 26.72 49.19 -22.85
C GLY A 389 26.13 49.36 -24.26
N PRO A 390 26.16 50.57 -24.83
CA PRO A 390 25.39 50.90 -26.01
C PRO A 390 25.85 50.04 -27.19
N GLN A 391 24.93 49.22 -27.71
CA GLN A 391 25.09 48.53 -28.98
C GLN A 391 25.25 49.57 -30.09
N LYS A 392 26.49 49.74 -30.55
CA LYS A 392 26.79 50.36 -31.85
C LYS A 392 26.03 49.59 -32.92
N ARG A 393 25.04 50.25 -33.53
CA ARG A 393 24.37 49.83 -34.77
C ARG A 393 25.45 49.51 -35.82
N LYS A 394 25.53 48.26 -36.26
CA LYS A 394 26.16 47.92 -37.54
C LYS A 394 25.05 47.98 -38.60
N SER A 395 25.19 48.94 -39.50
CA SER A 395 24.48 49.00 -40.77
C SER A 395 25.10 48.00 -41.74
N ASP A 396 24.26 47.16 -42.35
CA ASP A 396 24.61 46.38 -43.52
C ASP A 396 24.84 47.29 -44.73
N GLY A 397 25.87 46.99 -45.51
CA GLY A 397 26.23 47.72 -46.72
C GLY A 397 27.42 47.11 -47.46
N ILE A 398 27.13 46.08 -48.28
CA ILE A 398 27.71 45.67 -49.57
C ILE A 398 29.26 45.49 -49.69
N PRO A 399 29.74 44.38 -50.27
CA PRO A 399 31.16 44.12 -50.46
C PRO A 399 31.68 44.73 -51.77
N ASP A 400 32.84 45.38 -51.75
CA ASP A 400 33.68 45.44 -52.95
C ASP A 400 35.16 45.43 -52.59
N GLY A 401 35.91 44.69 -53.39
CA GLY A 401 37.29 44.32 -53.12
C GLY A 401 38.28 45.45 -53.35
N ARG A 402 39.48 45.26 -52.79
CA ARG A 402 40.78 45.38 -53.47
C ARG A 402 41.90 45.38 -52.42
N GLY A 403 42.91 44.56 -52.70
CA GLY A 403 44.28 45.06 -52.64
C GLY A 403 45.06 44.84 -51.34
N ARG A 404 45.91 43.82 -51.40
CA ARG A 404 47.37 43.91 -51.24
C ARG A 404 47.96 44.31 -49.87
N LYS A 405 48.71 43.31 -49.36
CA LYS A 405 50.15 43.31 -49.04
C LYS A 405 50.66 44.03 -47.78
N LYS A 406 51.17 43.15 -46.90
CA LYS A 406 52.55 43.03 -46.38
C LYS A 406 53.09 44.05 -45.37
N LYS A 407 53.78 43.41 -44.41
CA LYS A 407 54.93 43.85 -43.59
C LYS A 407 54.55 44.80 -42.43
N LYS A 408 55.11 44.64 -41.24
CA LYS A 408 56.39 44.02 -40.87
C LYS A 408 56.27 43.43 -39.47
#